data_AF-A0A2V7Q7Y4-F1
#
_entry.id   AF-A0A2V7Q7Y4-F1
#
_cell.length_a   1.000
_cell.length_b   1.000
_cell.length_c   1.000
_cell.angle_alpha   90.00
_cell.angle_beta   90.00
_cell.angle_gamma   90.00
#
_symmetry.space_group_name_H-M   'P 1'
#
loop_
_entity.id
_entity.type
_entity.pdbx_description
1 polymer ?
#
loop_
_entity_poly.entity_id
_entity_poly.type
_entity_poly.pdbx_seq_one_letter_code
_entity_poly.pdbx_strand_id
1 'polypeptide(L)' 'EAHRRTDLIRYGLFTGSGYLWAWKGEDPHGTNPAGVATAATRDLYPLPANELIANPNLKQNPGY' A
#
# COMPACT_ATOMS: atom_id res chain seq x y z
N GLU A 1 5.20 16.61 8.59
CA GLU A 1 4.26 16.99 7.52
C GLU A 1 3.87 15.76 6.71
N ALA A 2 2.79 15.07 7.05
CA ALA A 2 2.45 13.72 6.56
C ALA A 2 2.04 13.61 5.06
N HIS A 3 2.76 14.29 4.17
CA HIS A 3 2.50 14.35 2.73
C HIS A 3 3.28 13.30 1.92
N ARG A 4 4.34 12.72 2.50
CA ARG A 4 5.29 11.83 1.82
C ARG A 4 4.61 10.67 1.08
N ARG A 5 3.58 10.05 1.66
CA ARG A 5 2.84 8.94 1.01
C ARG A 5 2.18 9.40 -0.29
N THR A 6 1.41 10.49 -0.22
CA THR A 6 0.69 11.04 -1.37
C THR A 6 1.67 11.46 -2.48
N ASP A 7 2.81 12.05 -2.12
CA ASP A 7 3.83 12.41 -3.10
C ASP A 7 4.47 11.17 -3.74
N LEU A 8 4.83 10.15 -2.96
CA LEU A 8 5.38 8.90 -3.50
C LEU A 8 4.40 8.19 -4.44
N ILE A 9 3.09 8.20 -4.15
CA ILE A 9 2.08 7.66 -5.05
C ILE A 9 2.00 8.48 -6.33
N ARG A 10 2.01 9.82 -6.23
CA ARG A 10 2.01 10.73 -7.40
C ARG A 10 3.17 10.45 -8.35
N TYR A 11 4.34 10.09 -7.81
CA TYR A 11 5.53 9.75 -8.59
C TYR A 11 5.64 8.26 -8.96
N GLY A 12 4.69 7.41 -8.58
CA GLY A 12 4.74 5.96 -8.85
C GLY A 12 5.86 5.22 -8.10
N LEU A 13 6.26 5.73 -6.93
CA LEU A 13 7.36 5.23 -6.12
C LEU A 13 6.90 4.55 -4.81
N PHE A 14 5.61 4.62 -4.48
CA PHE A 14 5.08 4.06 -3.23
C PHE A 14 4.99 2.53 -3.27
N THR A 15 4.37 1.96 -4.30
CA THR A 15 4.31 0.51 -4.53
C THR A 15 5.39 0.03 -5.51
N GLY A 16 5.50 -1.28 -5.73
CA GLY A 16 6.51 -1.85 -6.63
C GLY A 16 7.95 -1.66 -6.16
N SER A 17 8.90 -1.89 -7.07
CA SER A 17 10.36 -1.85 -6.82
C SER A 17 11.04 -0.56 -7.27
N GLY A 18 10.31 0.42 -7.81
CA GLY A 18 10.90 1.66 -8.35
C GLY A 18 11.59 2.55 -7.32
N TYR A 19 11.22 2.41 -6.05
CA TYR A 19 11.93 3.01 -4.92
C TYR A 19 11.78 2.12 -3.69
N LEU A 20 12.89 1.58 -3.22
CA LEU A 20 12.98 0.72 -2.04
C LEU A 20 13.65 1.52 -0.91
N TRP A 21 13.08 1.44 0.29
CA TRP A 21 13.63 2.04 1.50
C TRP A 21 13.59 1.03 2.64
N ALA A 22 14.47 1.21 3.64
CA ALA A 22 14.55 0.29 4.77
C ALA A 22 13.16 -0.01 5.36
N TRP A 23 12.86 -1.29 5.53
CA TRP A 23 11.58 -1.82 6.01
C TRP A 23 10.37 -1.66 5.08
N LYS A 24 10.55 -1.22 3.82
CA LYS A 24 9.45 -1.22 2.85
C LYS A 24 8.93 -2.64 2.62
N GLY A 25 7.62 -2.81 2.71
CA GLY A 25 6.92 -4.06 2.40
C GLY A 25 7.16 -5.21 3.37
N GLU A 26 8.00 -5.00 4.38
CA GLU A 26 8.60 -6.03 5.25
C GLU A 26 9.32 -7.11 4.44
N ASP A 27 10.62 -7.35 4.70
CA ASP A 27 11.25 -8.56 4.18
C ASP A 27 11.02 -9.68 5.20
N PRO A 28 10.10 -10.64 4.95
CA PRO A 28 9.80 -11.71 5.88
C PRO A 28 10.99 -12.63 6.15
N HIS A 29 12.01 -12.63 5.29
CA HIS A 29 13.25 -13.38 5.49
C HIS A 29 14.41 -12.50 5.96
N GLY A 30 14.21 -11.18 6.07
CA GLY A 30 15.23 -10.23 6.52
C GLY A 30 16.48 -10.17 5.64
N THR A 31 16.38 -10.67 4.40
CA THR A 31 17.50 -10.82 3.46
C THR A 31 17.86 -9.54 2.71
N ASN A 32 16.94 -8.60 2.61
CA ASN A 32 17.04 -7.37 1.85
C ASN A 32 16.87 -6.16 2.78
N PRO A 33 17.98 -5.54 3.20
CA PRO A 33 17.93 -4.37 4.09
C PRO A 33 17.30 -3.14 3.42
N ALA A 34 17.14 -3.13 2.10
CA ALA A 34 16.47 -2.06 1.36
C ALA A 34 14.94 -2.23 1.28
N GLY A 35 14.38 -3.32 1.80
CA GLY A 35 12.94 -3.63 1.71
C GLY A 35 12.53 -4.28 0.37
N VAL A 36 11.27 -4.66 0.27
CA VAL A 36 10.70 -5.40 -0.87
C VAL A 36 9.57 -4.65 -1.56
N ALA A 37 9.29 -5.03 -2.80
CA ALA A 37 8.20 -4.48 -3.58
C ALA A 37 6.84 -4.86 -2.97
N THR A 38 5.92 -3.89 -2.94
CA THR A 38 4.53 -4.10 -2.51
C THR A 38 3.58 -4.09 -3.71
N ALA A 39 2.44 -4.77 -3.58
CA ALA A 39 1.41 -4.80 -4.62
C ALA A 39 0.82 -3.41 -4.88
N ALA A 40 0.52 -3.08 -6.13
CA ALA A 40 -0.07 -1.81 -6.55
C ALA A 40 -1.42 -1.50 -5.85
N THR A 41 -2.15 -2.52 -5.41
CA THR A 41 -3.41 -2.37 -4.65
C THR A 41 -3.24 -1.55 -3.37
N ARG A 42 -2.01 -1.48 -2.83
CA ARG A 42 -1.68 -0.74 -1.60
C ARG A 42 -1.58 0.78 -1.78
N ASP A 43 -1.67 1.29 -3.02
CA ASP A 43 -1.77 2.74 -3.28
C ASP A 43 -3.10 3.32 -2.77
N LEU A 44 -4.16 2.53 -2.71
CA LEU A 44 -5.44 2.88 -2.07
C LEU A 44 -5.61 2.12 -0.77
N TYR A 45 -6.20 2.72 0.26
CA TYR A 45 -6.57 1.97 1.47
C TYR A 45 -7.84 1.15 1.24
N PRO A 46 -8.04 0.02 1.96
CA PRO A 46 -9.30 -0.70 1.90
C PRO A 46 -10.42 0.12 2.55
N LEU A 47 -11.65 -0.10 2.09
CA LEU A 47 -12.83 0.28 2.87
C LEU A 47 -12.86 -0.54 4.16
N PRO A 48 -13.22 0.09 5.31
CA PRO A 48 -13.36 -0.64 6.56
C PRO A 48 -14.42 -1.75 6.46
N ALA A 49 -14.12 -2.92 7.03
CA ALA A 49 -14.99 -4.10 6.92
C ALA A 49 -16.37 -3.89 7.54
N ASN A 50 -16.46 -3.11 8.63
CA ASN A 50 -17.72 -2.77 9.27
C ASN A 50 -18.63 -1.94 8.34
N GLU A 51 -18.05 -1.05 7.51
CA GLU A 51 -18.81 -0.24 6.55
C GLU A 51 -19.35 -1.09 5.41
N LEU A 52 -18.56 -2.08 4.94
CA LEU A 52 -19.01 -3.03 3.91
C LEU A 52 -20.16 -3.91 4.40
N ILE A 53 -20.16 -4.30 5.68
CA ILE A 53 -21.25 -5.07 6.30
C ILE A 53 -22.50 -4.19 6.47
N ALA A 54 -22.31 -2.94 6.92
CA ALA A 54 -23.41 -2.02 7.20
C ALA A 54 -24.10 -1.49 5.94
N ASN A 55 -23.37 -1.34 4.83
CA ASN A 55 -23.89 -0.75 3.60
C ASN A 55 -23.60 -1.63 2.36
N PRO A 56 -24.58 -2.39 1.86
CA PRO A 56 -24.40 -3.29 0.71
C PRO A 56 -24.19 -2.54 -0.62
N ASN A 57 -24.37 -1.21 -0.67
CA ASN A 57 -24.07 -0.43 -1.86
C ASN A 57 -22.56 -0.14 -2.00
N LEU A 58 -21.78 -0.29 -0.94
CA LEU A 58 -20.33 -0.10 -0.98
C LEU A 58 -19.67 -1.31 -1.62
N LYS A 59 -18.72 -1.05 -2.52
CA LYS A 59 -17.87 -2.07 -3.13
C LYS A 59 -16.44 -1.82 -2.71
N GLN A 60 -15.74 -2.88 -2.29
CA GLN A 60 -14.34 -2.80 -1.89
C GLN A 60 -13.47 -2.30 -3.06
N ASN A 61 -12.39 -1.58 -2.72
CA ASN A 61 -11.37 -1.18 -3.67
C ASN A 61 -10.73 -2.42 -4.33
N PRO A 62 -10.42 -2.39 -5.64
CA PRO A 62 -9.89 -3.55 -6.35
C PRO A 62 -8.64 -4.16 -5.67
N GLY A 63 -8.68 -5.48 -5.44
CA GLY A 63 -7.56 -6.23 -4.89
C GLY A 63 -7.42 -6.23 -3.36
N TYR A 64 -8.47 -5.82 -2.65
CA TYR A 64 -8.68 -6.03 -1.21
C TYR A 64 -9.82 -7.01 -0.94
#